data_AF-A0A9W4UAE2-F1
#
_entry.id   AF-A0A9W4UAE2-F1
#
_cell.length_a   1.000
_cell.length_b   1.000
_cell.length_c   1.000
_cell.angle_alpha   90.00
_cell.angle_beta   90.00
_cell.angle_gamma   90.00
#
_symmetry.space_group_name_H-M   'P 1'
#
loop_
_entity.id
_entity.type
_entity.pdbx_description
1 polymer ?
#
loop_
_entity_poly.entity_id
_entity_poly.type
_entity_poly.pdbx_seq_one_letter_code
_entity_poly.pdbx_strand_id
1 'polypeptide(L)'
;MPTYAYSFVATNIALPCLAILATCLRFCSRKIKKQRISWDDYTIALALICTVGICIAGAYVGLVYSNEEQISGRNPGLSRLSSKVVFWDVIIGHIIFGLIKISAALFYQRIFFVSVRYNIVTYVYIGVVAAWVLTAIFGHMFSFPSGPVQCVYHMHVRYGPTIGLDCPRFAMATHS
;
A
#
# COMPACT_ATOMS: atom_id res chain seq x y z
N MET A 1 -27.61 1.26 0.73
CA MET A 1 -26.31 1.56 0.11
C MET A 1 -25.56 2.82 0.65
N PRO A 2 -26.11 3.72 1.48
CA PRO A 2 -25.29 4.87 1.93
C PRO A 2 -24.34 4.53 3.11
N THR A 3 -24.62 3.48 3.89
CA THR A 3 -23.85 3.14 5.10
C THR A 3 -22.39 2.76 4.83
N TYR A 4 -22.09 2.04 3.75
CA TYR A 4 -20.71 1.65 3.42
C TYR A 4 -19.83 2.85 3.02
N ALA A 5 -20.42 3.86 2.37
CA ALA A 5 -19.70 5.04 1.93
C ALA A 5 -19.25 5.90 3.12
N TYR A 6 -20.13 6.07 4.12
CA TYR A 6 -19.79 6.80 5.34
C TYR A 6 -18.68 6.10 6.13
N SER A 7 -18.72 4.78 6.25
CA SER A 7 -17.67 4.01 6.93
C SER A 7 -16.32 4.16 6.21
N PHE A 8 -16.30 4.09 4.88
CA PHE A 8 -15.08 4.24 4.09
C PHE A 8 -14.43 5.61 4.27
N VAL A 9 -15.21 6.68 4.18
CA VAL A 9 -14.70 8.05 4.38
C VAL A 9 -14.23 8.26 5.82
N ALA A 10 -14.99 7.78 6.80
CA ALA A 10 -14.61 7.90 8.20
C ALA A 10 -13.27 7.20 8.49
N THR A 11 -13.06 6.00 7.97
CA THR A 11 -11.80 5.27 8.15
C THR A 11 -10.62 5.96 7.45
N ASN A 12 -10.81 6.50 6.24
CA ASN A 12 -9.77 7.21 5.50
C ASN A 12 -9.32 8.52 6.17
N ILE A 13 -10.14 9.13 7.04
CA ILE A 13 -9.78 10.34 7.79
C ILE A 13 -9.22 9.96 9.17
N ALA A 14 -9.89 9.06 9.89
CA ALA A 14 -9.51 8.71 11.26
C ALA A 14 -8.12 8.06 11.32
N LEU A 15 -7.80 7.15 10.39
CA LEU A 15 -6.51 6.43 10.36
C LEU A 15 -5.30 7.35 10.15
N PRO A 16 -5.27 8.25 9.14
CA PRO A 16 -4.14 9.17 8.99
C PRO A 16 -4.07 10.20 10.13
N CYS A 17 -5.21 10.65 10.70
CA CYS A 17 -5.18 11.50 11.89
C CYS A 17 -4.48 10.80 13.07
N LEU A 18 -4.82 9.54 13.34
CA LEU A 18 -4.16 8.71 14.33
C LEU A 18 -2.68 8.50 14.01
N ALA A 19 -2.32 8.27 12.74
CA ALA A 19 -0.94 8.12 12.31
C ALA A 19 -0.11 9.39 12.52
N ILE A 20 -0.66 10.56 12.20
CA ILE A 20 -0.03 11.87 12.44
C ILE A 20 0.16 12.09 13.94
N LEU A 21 -0.86 11.82 14.77
CA LEU A 21 -0.74 11.94 16.22
C LEU A 21 0.33 10.99 16.78
N ALA A 22 0.35 9.73 16.35
CA ALA A 22 1.33 8.74 16.80
C ALA A 22 2.77 9.12 16.41
N THR A 23 2.98 9.66 15.22
CA THR A 23 4.31 10.13 14.79
C THR A 23 4.73 11.43 15.45
N CYS A 24 3.81 12.38 15.66
CA CYS A 24 4.07 13.55 16.49
C CYS A 24 4.48 13.13 17.91
N LEU A 25 3.77 12.18 18.52
CA LEU A 25 4.13 11.64 19.83
C LEU A 25 5.52 10.97 19.81
N ARG A 26 5.86 10.24 18.75
CA ARG A 26 7.19 9.66 18.54
C ARG A 26 8.28 10.74 18.47
N PHE A 27 8.05 11.84 17.74
CA PHE A 27 8.97 12.98 17.70
C PHE A 27 9.08 13.69 19.06
N CYS A 28 7.97 13.87 19.77
CA CYS A 28 7.96 14.45 21.13
C CYS A 28 8.74 13.57 22.11
N SER A 29 8.52 12.25 22.09
CA SER A 29 9.27 11.28 22.91
C SER A 29 10.78 11.35 22.63
N ARG A 30 11.17 11.51 21.35
CA ARG A 30 12.58 11.73 20.96
C ARG A 30 13.15 13.05 21.46
N LYS A 31 12.39 14.15 21.38
CA LYS A 31 12.80 15.46 21.93
C LYS A 31 13.06 15.38 23.43
N ILE A 32 12.19 14.69 24.16
CA ILE A 32 12.34 14.48 25.61
C ILE A 32 13.61 13.65 25.91
N LYS A 33 13.91 12.63 25.09
CA LYS A 33 15.08 11.75 25.25
C LYS A 33 16.39 12.30 24.65
N LYS A 34 16.41 13.52 24.07
CA LYS A 34 17.59 14.17 23.43
C LYS A 34 18.38 13.23 22.50
N GLN A 35 17.71 12.37 21.75
CA GLN A 35 18.40 11.43 20.86
C GLN A 35 18.90 12.10 19.57
N ARG A 36 20.08 11.69 19.10
CA ARG A 36 20.67 12.18 17.84
C ARG A 36 19.80 11.77 16.64
N ILE A 37 19.52 12.74 15.77
CA ILE A 37 18.80 12.56 14.50
C ILE A 37 19.49 11.44 13.73
N SER A 38 18.74 10.38 13.44
CA SER A 38 19.23 9.24 12.67
C SER A 38 18.46 9.16 11.36
N TRP A 39 19.04 8.48 10.36
CA TRP A 39 18.40 8.25 9.06
C TRP A 39 17.00 7.61 9.17
N ASP A 40 16.76 6.82 10.23
CA ASP A 40 15.44 6.27 10.57
C ASP A 40 14.33 7.34 10.67
N ASP A 41 14.64 8.54 11.18
CA ASP A 41 13.67 9.63 11.34
C ASP A 41 13.15 10.16 9.99
N TYR A 42 14.02 10.20 8.98
CA TYR A 42 13.63 10.61 7.63
C TYR A 42 12.78 9.54 6.96
N THR A 43 13.11 8.26 7.17
CA THR A 43 12.35 7.16 6.58
C THR A 43 10.92 7.09 7.13
N ILE A 44 10.71 7.36 8.43
CA ILE A 44 9.37 7.36 9.01
C ILE A 44 8.56 8.60 8.65
N ALA A 45 9.21 9.77 8.52
CA ALA A 45 8.55 10.97 8.02
C ALA A 45 8.10 10.78 6.57
N LEU A 46 8.97 10.21 5.72
CA LEU A 46 8.65 9.88 4.34
C LEU A 46 7.53 8.83 4.27
N ALA A 47 7.60 7.77 5.07
CA ALA A 47 6.55 6.75 5.15
C ALA A 47 5.19 7.34 5.53
N LEU A 48 5.17 8.31 6.43
CA LEU A 48 3.93 8.99 6.81
C LEU A 48 3.37 9.86 5.68
N ILE A 49 4.20 10.63 5.00
CA ILE A 49 3.80 11.42 3.83
C ILE A 49 3.22 10.49 2.75
N CYS A 50 3.88 9.37 2.48
CA CYS A 50 3.38 8.39 1.52
C CYS A 50 2.07 7.73 1.98
N THR A 51 1.90 7.46 3.28
CA THR A 51 0.64 6.91 3.83
C THR A 51 -0.52 7.89 3.63
N VAL A 52 -0.30 9.17 3.91
CA VAL A 52 -1.31 10.22 3.68
C VAL A 52 -1.64 10.34 2.19
N GLY A 53 -0.62 10.28 1.32
CA GLY A 53 -0.81 10.28 -0.13
C GLY A 53 -1.70 9.13 -0.62
N ILE A 54 -1.47 7.91 -0.09
CA ILE A 54 -2.29 6.73 -0.38
C ILE A 54 -3.73 6.92 0.09
N CYS A 55 -3.97 7.41 1.31
CA CYS A 55 -5.33 7.68 1.79
C CYS A 55 -6.06 8.71 0.90
N ILE A 56 -5.37 9.76 0.45
CA ILE A 56 -5.94 10.77 -0.46
C ILE A 56 -6.25 10.15 -1.83
N ALA A 57 -5.33 9.36 -2.38
CA ALA A 57 -5.53 8.68 -3.66
C ALA A 57 -6.70 7.69 -3.60
N GLY A 58 -6.79 6.90 -2.53
CA GLY A 58 -7.90 5.97 -2.28
C GLY A 58 -9.25 6.68 -2.11
N ALA A 59 -9.28 7.79 -1.38
CA ALA A 59 -10.48 8.61 -1.24
C ALA A 59 -10.91 9.24 -2.57
N TYR A 60 -9.96 9.73 -3.37
CA TYR A 60 -10.23 10.29 -4.70
C TYR A 60 -10.83 9.25 -5.64
N VAL A 61 -10.22 8.06 -5.71
CA VAL A 61 -10.76 6.94 -6.50
C VAL A 61 -12.16 6.57 -6.00
N GLY A 62 -12.37 6.45 -4.69
CA GLY A 62 -13.69 6.14 -4.13
C GLY A 62 -14.76 7.15 -4.52
N LEU A 63 -14.43 8.45 -4.48
CA LEU A 63 -15.33 9.53 -4.89
C LEU A 63 -15.63 9.49 -6.39
N VAL A 64 -14.62 9.36 -7.24
CA VAL A 64 -14.79 9.30 -8.70
C VAL A 64 -15.69 8.13 -9.09
N TYR A 65 -15.45 6.93 -8.53
CA TYR A 65 -16.27 5.75 -8.81
C TYR A 65 -17.70 5.85 -8.30
N SER A 66 -17.90 6.43 -7.10
CA SER A 66 -19.24 6.58 -6.54
C SER A 66 -20.13 7.52 -7.38
N ASN A 67 -19.54 8.50 -8.08
CA ASN A 67 -20.26 9.41 -8.95
C ASN A 67 -20.44 8.84 -10.38
N GLU A 68 -19.50 8.02 -10.86
CA GLU A 68 -19.55 7.47 -12.23
C GLU A 68 -20.53 6.29 -12.39
N GLU A 69 -20.72 5.45 -11.36
CA GLU A 69 -21.79 4.43 -11.37
C GLU A 69 -23.20 5.05 -11.50
N GLN A 70 -23.36 6.33 -11.13
CA GLN A 70 -24.63 7.03 -11.18
C GLN A 70 -24.91 7.75 -12.52
N ILE A 71 -23.90 7.99 -13.38
CA ILE A 71 -24.06 8.93 -14.52
C ILE A 71 -23.95 8.29 -15.91
N SER A 72 -23.16 7.25 -16.16
CA SER A 72 -23.18 6.60 -17.48
C SER A 72 -22.39 5.32 -17.56
N GLY A 73 -22.95 4.36 -18.28
CA GLY A 73 -22.38 3.06 -18.53
C GLY A 73 -20.92 3.11 -18.99
N ARG A 74 -20.08 2.41 -18.22
CA ARG A 74 -19.03 1.52 -18.71
C ARG A 74 -18.10 2.14 -19.77
N ASN A 75 -17.28 3.11 -19.38
CA ASN A 75 -16.03 3.40 -20.11
C ASN A 75 -14.96 2.36 -19.70
N PRO A 76 -14.68 1.32 -20.51
CA PRO A 76 -13.76 0.24 -20.13
C PRO A 76 -12.31 0.75 -19.92
N GLY A 77 -11.95 1.87 -20.56
CA GLY A 77 -10.64 2.50 -20.40
C GLY A 77 -10.37 3.02 -18.98
N LEU A 78 -11.37 3.63 -18.33
CA LEU A 78 -11.22 4.21 -16.99
C LEU A 78 -11.13 3.12 -15.90
N SER A 79 -11.96 2.09 -16.03
CA SER A 79 -11.94 0.93 -15.12
C SER A 79 -10.57 0.23 -15.07
N ARG A 80 -9.88 0.15 -16.22
CA ARG A 80 -8.57 -0.50 -16.33
C ARG A 80 -7.45 0.36 -15.74
N LEU A 81 -7.52 1.68 -15.91
CA LEU A 81 -6.55 2.60 -15.34
C LEU A 81 -6.62 2.60 -13.82
N SER A 82 -7.83 2.69 -13.24
CA SER A 82 -7.92 2.71 -11.78
C SER A 82 -7.66 1.34 -11.15
N SER A 83 -7.98 0.23 -11.82
CA SER A 83 -7.55 -1.11 -11.33
C SER A 83 -6.01 -1.24 -11.23
N LYS A 84 -5.25 -0.53 -12.09
CA LYS A 84 -3.79 -0.45 -11.98
C LYS A 84 -3.33 0.46 -10.85
N VAL A 85 -4.00 1.59 -10.65
CA VAL A 85 -3.69 2.52 -9.54
C VAL A 85 -3.92 1.82 -8.21
N VAL A 86 -5.06 1.16 -8.02
CA VAL A 86 -5.38 0.41 -6.80
C VAL A 86 -4.39 -0.72 -6.56
N PHE A 87 -3.94 -1.43 -7.61
CA PHE A 87 -2.91 -2.45 -7.46
C PHE A 87 -1.60 -1.88 -6.90
N TRP A 88 -1.09 -0.79 -7.48
CA TRP A 88 0.14 -0.15 -7.00
C TRP A 88 -0.04 0.42 -5.60
N ASP A 89 -1.19 1.01 -5.31
CA ASP A 89 -1.55 1.56 -4.01
C ASP A 89 -1.46 0.50 -2.90
N VAL A 90 -2.02 -0.70 -3.15
CA VAL A 90 -1.96 -1.83 -2.20
C VAL A 90 -0.54 -2.34 -1.99
N ILE A 91 0.27 -2.47 -3.06
CA ILE A 91 1.67 -2.92 -2.96
C ILE A 91 2.51 -1.92 -2.17
N ILE A 92 2.42 -0.63 -2.51
CA ILE A 92 3.16 0.44 -1.85
C ILE A 92 2.70 0.55 -0.39
N GLY A 93 1.41 0.42 -0.12
CA GLY A 93 0.84 0.41 1.23
C GLY A 93 1.47 -0.68 2.11
N HIS A 94 1.56 -1.93 1.64
CA HIS A 94 2.17 -3.01 2.41
C HIS A 94 3.65 -2.76 2.71
N ILE A 95 4.40 -2.22 1.75
CA ILE A 95 5.81 -1.83 1.95
C ILE A 95 5.92 -0.79 3.06
N ILE A 96 5.09 0.25 3.00
CA ILE A 96 5.06 1.32 4.00
C ILE A 96 4.71 0.78 5.39
N PHE A 97 3.69 -0.07 5.51
CA PHE A 97 3.32 -0.71 6.78
C PHE A 97 4.46 -1.56 7.35
N GLY A 98 5.20 -2.27 6.50
CA GLY A 98 6.41 -2.99 6.88
C GLY A 98 7.50 -2.06 7.42
N LEU A 99 7.81 -0.98 6.71
CA LEU A 99 8.80 0.01 7.15
C LEU A 99 8.43 0.65 8.50
N ILE A 100 7.15 1.01 8.69
CA ILE A 100 6.67 1.59 9.96
C ILE A 100 6.89 0.62 11.12
N LYS A 101 6.56 -0.67 10.93
CA LYS A 101 6.77 -1.72 11.95
C LYS A 101 8.25 -1.89 12.29
N ILE A 102 9.13 -1.90 11.29
CA ILE A 102 10.58 -2.05 11.48
C ILE A 102 11.13 -0.82 12.21
N SER A 103 10.76 0.39 11.80
CA SER A 103 11.17 1.63 12.48
C SER A 103 10.66 1.67 13.92
N ALA A 104 9.44 1.23 14.18
CA ALA A 104 8.91 1.10 15.53
C ALA A 104 9.74 0.12 16.37
N ALA A 105 10.04 -1.07 15.84
CA ALA A 105 10.86 -2.08 16.53
C ALA A 105 12.26 -1.55 16.87
N LEU A 106 12.94 -0.91 15.92
CA LEU A 106 14.26 -0.30 16.13
C LEU A 106 14.24 0.82 17.19
N PHE A 107 13.16 1.60 17.24
CA PHE A 107 12.99 2.63 18.27
C PHE A 107 12.81 2.03 19.66
N TYR A 108 12.02 0.97 19.78
CA TYR A 108 11.88 0.22 21.03
C TYR A 108 13.21 -0.40 21.45
N GLN A 109 13.98 -0.95 20.51
CA GLN A 109 15.33 -1.45 20.76
C GLN A 109 16.26 -0.38 21.34
N ARG A 110 16.17 0.85 20.80
CA ARG A 110 17.03 1.96 21.21
C ARG A 110 16.63 2.58 22.55
N ILE A 111 15.35 2.50 22.93
CA ILE A 111 14.89 2.97 24.25
C ILE A 111 15.27 1.95 25.33
N PHE A 112 15.05 0.67 25.04
CA PHE A 112 15.29 -0.43 25.97
C PHE A 112 16.61 -1.12 25.62
N PHE A 113 17.73 -0.45 25.86
CA PHE A 113 19.07 -1.07 25.85
C PHE A 113 19.26 -1.96 27.09
N VAL A 114 18.39 -2.95 27.26
CA VAL A 114 18.30 -3.74 28.50
C VAL A 114 19.08 -5.06 28.38
N SER A 115 19.11 -5.72 27.22
CA SER A 115 19.81 -7.02 27.09
C SER A 115 20.07 -7.47 25.64
N VAL A 116 21.15 -8.24 25.42
CA VAL A 116 21.49 -8.88 24.13
C VAL A 116 20.37 -9.81 23.64
N ARG A 117 19.67 -10.48 24.57
CA ARG A 117 18.52 -11.35 24.26
C ARG A 117 17.37 -10.57 23.62
N TYR A 118 17.13 -9.36 24.09
CA TYR A 118 16.08 -8.49 23.56
C TYR A 118 16.40 -8.01 22.13
N ASN A 119 17.69 -7.78 21.83
CA ASN A 119 18.12 -7.45 20.47
C ASN A 119 17.84 -8.60 19.49
N ILE A 120 18.12 -9.84 19.88
CA ILE A 120 17.86 -11.02 19.03
C ILE A 120 16.36 -11.14 18.70
N VAL A 121 15.49 -11.03 19.71
CA VAL A 121 14.03 -11.06 19.50
C VAL A 121 13.59 -9.94 18.55
N THR A 122 14.15 -8.75 18.69
CA THR A 122 13.85 -7.63 17.80
C THR A 122 14.27 -7.92 16.36
N TYR A 123 15.45 -8.49 16.13
CA TYR A 123 15.90 -8.85 14.78
C TYR A 123 15.05 -9.96 14.16
N VAL A 124 14.64 -10.96 14.95
CA VAL A 124 13.70 -12.00 14.51
C VAL A 124 12.37 -11.37 14.10
N TYR A 125 11.83 -10.44 14.90
CA TYR A 125 10.61 -9.71 14.57
C TYR A 125 10.75 -8.92 13.27
N ILE A 126 11.87 -8.23 13.06
CA ILE A 126 12.17 -7.53 11.80
C ILE A 126 12.17 -8.52 10.61
N GLY A 127 12.80 -9.69 10.77
CA GLY A 127 12.79 -10.74 9.75
C GLY A 127 11.38 -11.25 9.42
N VAL A 128 10.54 -11.47 10.43
CA VAL A 128 9.14 -11.88 10.25
C VAL A 128 8.34 -10.80 9.51
N VAL A 129 8.54 -9.52 9.85
CA VAL A 129 7.88 -8.41 9.16
C VAL A 129 8.32 -8.33 7.69
N ALA A 130 9.62 -8.52 7.41
CA ALA A 130 10.13 -8.53 6.04
C ALA A 130 9.55 -9.71 5.23
N ALA A 131 9.49 -10.90 5.83
CA ALA A 131 8.86 -12.07 5.21
C ALA A 131 7.36 -11.86 4.94
N TRP A 132 6.66 -11.18 5.85
CA TRP A 132 5.26 -10.82 5.66
C TRP A 132 5.06 -9.85 4.49
N VAL A 133 5.89 -8.81 4.36
CA VAL A 133 5.85 -7.88 3.21
C VAL A 133 6.11 -8.63 1.91
N LEU A 134 7.12 -9.50 1.86
CA LEU A 134 7.41 -10.32 0.68
C LEU A 134 6.21 -11.19 0.30
N THR A 135 5.63 -11.90 1.28
CA THR A 135 4.46 -12.76 1.06
C THR A 135 3.27 -11.95 0.55
N ALA A 136 3.04 -10.75 1.08
CA ALA A 136 1.96 -9.87 0.62
C ALA A 136 2.19 -9.42 -0.82
N ILE A 137 3.41 -9.02 -1.19
CA ILE A 137 3.76 -8.63 -2.56
C ILE A 137 3.49 -9.79 -3.51
N PHE A 138 4.01 -10.99 -3.23
CA PHE A 138 3.78 -12.17 -4.06
C PHE A 138 2.29 -12.53 -4.12
N GLY A 139 1.60 -12.54 -2.99
CA GLY A 139 0.17 -12.84 -2.92
C GLY A 139 -0.67 -11.88 -3.78
N HIS A 140 -0.37 -10.58 -3.75
CA HIS A 140 -1.03 -9.60 -4.59
C HIS A 140 -0.66 -9.72 -6.06
N MET A 141 0.60 -10.03 -6.38
CA MET A 141 1.02 -10.29 -7.77
C MET A 141 0.27 -11.48 -8.40
N PHE A 142 -0.02 -12.53 -7.63
CA PHE A 142 -0.74 -13.73 -8.10
C PHE A 142 -2.26 -13.63 -8.03
N SER A 143 -2.82 -12.78 -7.14
CA SER A 143 -4.28 -12.73 -6.93
C SER A 143 -4.98 -11.64 -7.72
N PHE A 144 -4.33 -10.52 -8.05
CA PHE A 144 -5.00 -9.41 -8.72
C PHE A 144 -5.25 -9.69 -10.21
N PRO A 145 -6.51 -9.59 -10.71
CA PRO A 145 -6.84 -9.79 -12.12
C PRO A 145 -6.12 -8.81 -13.08
N SER A 146 -5.78 -7.62 -12.58
CA SER A 146 -5.04 -6.58 -13.30
C SER A 146 -3.51 -6.70 -13.16
N GLY A 147 -3.02 -7.70 -12.43
CA GLY A 147 -1.59 -7.95 -12.25
C GLY A 147 -0.93 -8.46 -13.53
N PRO A 148 0.40 -8.27 -13.68
CA PRO A 148 1.13 -8.72 -14.87
C PRO A 148 1.00 -10.23 -15.10
N VAL A 149 0.88 -10.97 -14.00
CA VAL A 149 0.86 -12.43 -13.95
C VAL A 149 -0.48 -12.97 -14.47
N GLN A 150 -1.61 -12.50 -13.93
CA GLN A 150 -2.96 -12.84 -14.42
C GLN A 150 -3.23 -12.39 -15.86
N CYS A 151 -2.69 -11.22 -16.25
CA CYS A 151 -2.82 -10.72 -17.61
C CYS A 151 -2.16 -11.67 -18.63
N VAL A 152 -0.98 -12.20 -18.31
CA VAL A 152 -0.29 -13.20 -19.15
C VAL A 152 -1.09 -14.50 -19.22
N TYR A 153 -1.62 -14.99 -18.10
CA TYR A 153 -2.42 -16.24 -18.09
C TYR A 153 -3.73 -16.11 -18.88
N HIS A 154 -4.44 -14.99 -18.74
CA HIS A 154 -5.66 -14.74 -19.52
C HIS A 154 -5.38 -14.61 -21.01
N MET A 155 -4.22 -14.07 -21.41
CA MET A 155 -3.82 -14.07 -22.81
C MET A 155 -3.51 -15.48 -23.31
N HIS A 156 -2.81 -16.30 -22.51
CA HIS A 156 -2.44 -17.68 -22.88
C HIS A 156 -3.62 -18.64 -23.03
N VAL A 157 -4.72 -18.38 -22.31
CA VAL A 157 -5.96 -19.18 -22.40
C VAL A 157 -6.86 -18.70 -23.56
N ARG A 158 -6.85 -17.41 -23.90
CA ARG A 158 -7.65 -16.87 -25.02
C ARG A 158 -6.97 -16.97 -26.38
N TYR A 159 -5.64 -16.92 -26.42
CA TYR A 159 -4.83 -17.00 -27.62
C TYR A 159 -3.77 -18.05 -27.32
N GLY A 160 -3.71 -19.12 -28.12
CA GLY A 160 -2.76 -20.22 -27.91
C GLY A 160 -1.28 -19.78 -27.94
N PRO A 161 -0.32 -20.74 -27.99
CA PRO A 161 1.10 -20.51 -27.74
C PRO A 161 1.85 -19.78 -28.87
N THR A 162 1.23 -18.80 -29.52
CA THR A 162 1.90 -17.90 -30.46
C THR A 162 2.33 -16.65 -29.73
N ILE A 163 3.61 -16.68 -29.36
CA ILE A 163 4.38 -15.63 -28.72
C ILE A 163 4.47 -14.46 -29.71
N GLY A 164 3.94 -13.30 -29.31
CA GLY A 164 4.21 -12.01 -29.94
C GLY A 164 4.55 -11.01 -28.85
N LEU A 165 5.85 -10.79 -28.63
CA LEU A 165 6.39 -9.70 -27.83
C LEU A 165 6.10 -8.38 -28.54
N ASP A 166 4.85 -7.93 -28.50
CA ASP A 166 4.49 -6.56 -28.87
C ASP A 166 3.51 -6.02 -27.84
N CYS A 167 4.06 -5.39 -26.81
CA CYS A 167 3.35 -4.31 -26.12
C CYS A 167 3.59 -3.04 -26.94
N PRO A 168 2.65 -2.71 -27.84
CA PRO A 168 2.07 -1.39 -27.73
C PRO A 168 0.55 -1.43 -27.86
N ARG A 169 -0.12 -0.60 -27.05
CA ARG A 169 -1.25 0.24 -27.47
C ARG A 169 -2.22 -0.34 -28.54
N PHE A 170 -3.46 -0.50 -28.11
CA PHE A 170 -4.71 -0.58 -28.90
C PHE A 170 -5.13 -1.95 -29.49
N ALA A 171 -6.33 -2.37 -29.12
CA ALA A 171 -7.45 -2.43 -30.07
C ALA A 171 -8.77 -2.51 -29.30
N MET A 172 -9.59 -1.46 -29.45
CA MET A 172 -11.04 -1.58 -29.46
C MET A 172 -11.41 -2.66 -30.48
N ALA A 173 -12.19 -3.67 -30.09
CA ALA A 173 -13.15 -4.31 -30.97
C ALA A 173 -13.94 -5.36 -30.18
N THR A 174 -15.26 -5.15 -30.21
CA THR A 174 -16.28 -6.19 -30.38
C THR A 174 -16.41 -7.28 -29.31
N HIS A 175 -17.54 -7.24 -28.60
CA HIS A 175 -18.54 -8.32 -28.53
C HIS A 175 -19.76 -7.70 -27.84
N SER A 176 -20.74 -7.23 -28.63
CA SER A 176 -21.96 -7.96 -29.03
C SER A 176 -22.85 -8.24 -27.83
#